data_AF-A0A1Q9NPP8-F1
#
_entry.id   AF-A0A1Q9NPP8-F1
#
_cell.length_a   1.000
_cell.length_b   1.000
_cell.length_c   1.000
_cell.angle_alpha   90.00
_cell.angle_beta   90.00
_cell.angle_gamma   90.00
#
_symmetry.space_group_name_H-M   'P 1'
#
loop_
_entity.id
_entity.type
_entity.pdbx_description
1 polymer ?
#
loop_
_entity_poly.entity_id
_entity_poly.type
_entity_poly.pdbx_seq_one_letter_code
_entity_poly.pdbx_strand_id
1 'polypeptide(L)' 'MEITKDTKVSNILKEYGDIADVMEVFGVKRVGKYSVRRLLTKALTVERAARVHKVPLDEFLDKLQKAIVLHQGKTNTIN' A
#
# COMPACT_ATOMS: atom_id res chain seq x y z
N MET A 1 4.78 -2.73 -12.04
CA MET A 1 5.95 -2.08 -11.41
C MET A 1 6.52 -3.01 -10.35
N GLU A 2 7.85 -3.16 -10.26
CA GLU A 2 8.50 -3.85 -9.13
C GLU A 2 8.54 -2.91 -7.91
N ILE A 3 8.05 -3.36 -6.76
CA ILE A 3 8.03 -2.56 -5.53
C ILE A 3 9.17 -2.99 -4.64
N THR A 4 10.01 -2.02 -4.31
CA THR A 4 11.16 -2.17 -3.43
C THR A 4 11.02 -1.24 -2.22
N LYS A 5 11.90 -1.41 -1.23
CA LYS A 5 11.96 -0.56 -0.04
C LYS A 5 12.15 0.94 -0.36
N ASP A 6 12.83 1.24 -1.46
CA ASP A 6 13.14 2.60 -1.92
C ASP A 6 12.02 3.21 -2.77
N THR A 7 11.02 2.39 -3.13
CA THR A 7 9.88 2.85 -3.91
C THR A 7 9.14 3.93 -3.15
N LYS A 8 8.86 5.05 -3.84
CA LYS A 8 8.08 6.12 -3.26
C LYS A 8 6.62 5.71 -3.14
N VAL A 9 6.04 5.92 -1.97
CA VAL A 9 4.63 5.64 -1.70
C VAL A 9 3.71 6.40 -2.67
N SER A 10 4.09 7.63 -3.04
CA SER A 10 3.40 8.43 -4.04
C SER A 10 3.32 7.76 -5.41
N ASN A 11 4.36 7.02 -5.80
CA ASN A 11 4.38 6.32 -7.10
C ASN A 11 3.40 5.15 -7.08
N ILE A 12 3.34 4.41 -5.95
CA ILE A 12 2.39 3.31 -5.78
C ILE A 12 0.95 3.84 -5.82
N LEU A 13 0.65 4.95 -5.13
CA LEU A 13 -0.67 5.60 -5.14
C LEU A 13 -1.05 6.15 -6.52
N LYS A 14 -0.07 6.60 -7.32
CA LYS A 14 -0.30 7.09 -8.68
C LYS A 14 -0.63 5.94 -9.64
N GLU A 15 0.07 4.83 -9.51
CA GLU A 15 -0.04 3.67 -10.39
C GLU A 15 -1.30 2.84 -10.10
N TYR A 16 -1.59 2.59 -8.82
CA TYR A 16 -2.62 1.64 -8.40
C TYR A 16 -3.82 2.31 -7.72
N GLY A 17 -3.90 3.65 -7.72
CA GLY A 17 -5.03 4.38 -7.15
C GLY A 17 -5.07 4.36 -5.62
N ASP A 18 -6.25 4.59 -5.02
CA ASP A 18 -6.41 4.54 -3.57
C ASP A 18 -6.30 3.10 -3.09
N ILE A 19 -5.12 2.77 -2.57
CA ILE A 19 -4.74 1.43 -2.18
C ILE A 19 -5.34 1.04 -0.82
N ALA A 20 -6.51 1.58 -0.49
CA ALA A 20 -7.21 1.33 0.76
C ALA A 20 -7.42 -0.17 1.02
N ASP A 21 -7.67 -0.95 -0.03
CA ASP A 21 -7.78 -2.41 0.02
C ASP A 21 -6.44 -3.07 0.44
N VAL A 22 -5.28 -2.53 0.02
CA VAL A 22 -3.97 -3.01 0.50
C VAL A 22 -3.81 -2.73 1.98
N MET A 23 -4.17 -1.53 2.44
CA MET A 23 -4.10 -1.16 3.85
C MET A 23 -5.04 -1.94 4.76
N GLU A 24 -6.18 -2.37 4.24
CA GLU A 24 -7.10 -3.26 4.96
C GLU A 24 -6.49 -4.65 5.19
N VAL A 25 -5.72 -5.19 4.23
CA VAL A 25 -4.94 -6.43 4.40
C VAL A 25 -3.84 -6.28 5.48
N PHE A 26 -3.39 -5.06 5.75
CA PHE A 26 -2.47 -4.76 6.85
C PHE A 26 -3.14 -4.70 8.23
N GLY A 27 -4.44 -4.95 8.34
CA GLY A 27 -5.18 -4.85 9.61
C GLY A 27 -5.43 -3.41 10.05
N VAL A 28 -5.10 -2.42 9.21
CA VAL A 28 -5.49 -1.04 9.41
C VAL A 28 -6.96 -0.95 9.02
N LYS A 29 -7.85 -1.00 10.03
CA LYS A 29 -9.29 -0.76 9.81
C LYS A 29 -9.45 0.49 8.97
N ARG A 30 -10.32 0.40 7.96
CA ARG A 30 -10.72 1.45 7.01
C ARG A 30 -11.19 2.71 7.76
N VAL A 31 -10.26 3.49 8.32
CA VAL A 31 -10.55 4.79 8.94
C VAL A 31 -10.87 5.75 7.80
N GLY A 32 -12.14 6.13 7.74
CA GLY A 32 -12.86 6.46 6.51
C GLY A 32 -12.14 7.41 5.55
N LYS A 33 -12.10 7.03 4.27
CA LYS A 33 -11.85 7.77 3.00
C LYS A 33 -10.74 8.86 2.93
N TYR A 34 -10.13 9.26 4.03
CA TYR A 34 -9.26 10.44 4.16
C TYR A 34 -8.06 10.21 5.11
N SER A 35 -8.08 9.16 5.93
CA SER A 35 -7.03 8.91 6.94
C SER A 35 -5.80 8.22 6.33
N VAL A 36 -6.02 7.29 5.41
CA VAL A 36 -4.97 6.42 4.85
C VAL A 36 -4.04 7.18 3.91
N ARG A 37 -4.62 7.99 2.99
CA ARG A 37 -3.85 8.84 2.07
C ARG A 37 -2.92 9.78 2.83
N ARG A 38 -3.40 10.42 3.90
CA ARG A 38 -2.57 11.30 4.75
C ARG A 38 -1.45 10.55 5.46
N LEU A 39 -1.72 9.35 5.95
CA LEU A 39 -0.74 8.54 6.67
C LEU A 39 0.40 8.07 5.76
N LEU A 40 0.05 7.69 4.53
CA LEU A 40 1.00 7.28 3.49
C LEU A 40 1.77 8.43 2.85
N THR A 41 1.14 9.59 2.63
CA THR A 41 1.84 10.76 2.04
C THR A 41 2.95 11.32 2.90
N LYS A 42 2.96 11.04 4.21
CA LYS A 42 4.05 11.43 5.11
C LYS A 42 5.28 10.51 4.98
N ALA A 43 5.12 9.31 4.43
CA ALA A 43 6.21 8.38 4.21
C ALA A 43 6.79 8.59 2.79
N LEU A 44 8.06 8.99 2.72
CA LEU A 44 8.77 9.15 1.44
C LEU A 44 8.93 7.83 0.69
N THR A 45 9.21 6.73 1.41
CA THR A 45 9.53 5.42 0.84
C THR A 45 8.79 4.30 1.58
N VAL A 46 8.70 3.13 0.95
CA VAL A 46 8.13 1.90 1.54
C VAL A 46 8.83 1.52 2.85
N GLU A 47 10.16 1.64 2.93
CA GLU A 47 10.90 1.40 4.18
C GLU A 47 10.42 2.30 5.32
N ARG A 48 10.26 3.59 5.02
CA ARG A 48 9.84 4.57 6.03
C ARG A 48 8.41 4.33 6.45
N ALA A 49 7.55 3.90 5.53
CA ALA A 49 6.19 3.48 5.86
C ALA A 49 6.21 2.28 6.81
N ALA A 50 6.96 1.22 6.51
CA ALA A 50 7.09 0.04 7.37
C ALA A 50 7.55 0.43 8.80
N ARG A 51 8.56 1.31 8.91
CA ARG A 51 9.06 1.80 10.20
C ARG A 51 8.02 2.62 10.98
N VAL A 52 7.32 3.54 10.33
CA VAL A 52 6.26 4.36 10.98
C VAL A 52 5.12 3.49 11.49
N HIS A 53 4.78 2.45 10.74
CA HIS A 53 3.72 1.51 11.08
C HIS A 53 4.16 0.37 11.99
N LYS A 54 5.45 0.31 12.37
CA LYS A 54 6.04 -0.75 13.22
C LYS A 54 5.82 -2.16 12.65
N VAL A 55 5.93 -2.30 11.33
CA VAL A 55 5.85 -3.58 10.62
C VAL A 55 7.25 -3.91 10.07
N PRO A 56 7.73 -5.16 10.17
CA PRO A 56 8.95 -5.59 9.49
C PRO A 56 8.88 -5.28 7.99
N LEU A 57 10.01 -4.83 7.42
CA LEU A 57 10.06 -4.40 6.01
C LEU A 57 9.65 -5.52 5.05
N ASP A 58 10.14 -6.73 5.28
CA ASP A 58 9.88 -7.87 4.40
C ASP A 58 8.40 -8.26 4.43
N GLU A 59 7.80 -8.31 5.63
CA GLU A 59 6.36 -8.53 5.80
C GLU A 59 5.53 -7.43 5.15
N PHE A 60 6.04 -6.19 5.19
CA PHE A 60 5.41 -5.05 4.55
C PHE A 60 5.45 -5.14 3.02
N LEU A 61 6.59 -5.53 2.45
CA LEU A 61 6.71 -5.77 1.01
C LEU A 61 5.81 -6.93 0.55
N ASP A 62 5.78 -8.03 1.29
CA ASP A 62 4.94 -9.19 0.97
C ASP A 62 3.45 -8.85 0.93
N LYS A 63 2.98 -8.12 1.93
CA LYS A 63 1.56 -7.71 2.01
C LYS A 63 1.22 -6.69 0.92
N LEU A 64 2.12 -5.74 0.60
CA LEU A 64 1.96 -4.82 -0.52
C LEU A 64 1.83 -5.57 -1.85
N GLN A 65 2.73 -6.52 -2.09
CA GLN A 65 2.75 -7.35 -3.31
C GLN A 65 1.44 -8.13 -3.45
N LYS A 66 1.03 -8.85 -2.40
CA LYS A 66 -0.21 -9.62 -2.38
C LYS A 66 -1.42 -8.76 -2.70
N ALA A 67 -1.50 -7.58 -2.11
CA ALA A 67 -2.70 -6.80 -2.27
C ALA A 67 -2.73 -5.98 -3.57
N ILE A 68 -1.59 -5.75 -4.24
CA ILE A 68 -1.56 -5.33 -5.66
C ILE A 68 -2.07 -6.45 -6.56
N VAL A 69 -1.63 -7.70 -6.34
CA VAL A 69 -2.14 -8.85 -7.09
C VAL A 69 -3.66 -8.98 -6.92
N LEU A 70 -4.17 -8.82 -5.70
CA LEU A 70 -5.61 -8.82 -5.44
C LEU A 70 -6.33 -7.65 -6.12
N HIS A 71 -5.74 -6.44 -6.10
CA HIS A 71 -6.33 -5.29 -6.77
C HIS A 71 -6.41 -5.50 -8.28
N GLN A 72 -5.32 -5.93 -8.91
CA GLN A 72 -5.24 -6.24 -10.34
C GLN A 72 -6.20 -7.38 -10.73
N GLY A 73 -6.32 -8.41 -9.89
CA GLY A 73 -7.29 -9.49 -10.12
C GLY A 73 -8.74 -9.01 -10.07
N LYS A 74 -9.07 -8.08 -9.16
CA LYS A 74 -10.40 -7.45 -9.07
C LYS A 74 -10.68 -6.52 -10.26
N THR A 75 -9.71 -5.73 -10.73
CA THR A 75 -9.92 -4.87 -11.91
C THR A 75 -10.04 -5.67 -13.21
N ASN A 76 -9.39 -6.84 -13.32
CA ASN A 76 -9.51 -7.71 -14.50
C ASN A 76 -10.80 -8.54 -14.55
N THR A 77 -11.58 -8.62 -13.47
CA THR A 77 -12.85 -9.37 -13.43
C THR A 77 -14.08 -8.49 -13.69
N ILE A 78 -13.90 -7.18 -13.88
CA ILE A 78 -14.98 -6.20 -14.09
C ILE A 78 -14.92 -5.59 -15.52
N ASN A 79 -14.13 -6.18 -16.43
CA ASN A 79 -14.08 -5.79 -17.84
C ASN A 79 -14.66 -6.87 -18.75
#